data_AF-A0A8J6MAZ2-F1
#
_entry.id   AF-A0A8J6MAZ2-F1
#
_cell.length_a   1.000
_cell.length_b   1.000
_cell.length_c   1.000
_cell.angle_alpha   90.00
_cell.angle_beta   90.00
_cell.angle_gamma   90.00
#
_symmetry.space_group_name_H-M   'P 1'
#
loop_
_entity.id
_entity.type
_entity.pdbx_description
1 polymer ?
#
loop_
_entity_poly.entity_id
_entity_poly.type
_entity_poly.pdbx_seq_one_letter_code
_entity_poly.pdbx_strand_id
1 'polypeptide(L)'
;MPHAELPITGYLDRFSHRPGESFAVKVSAPGGGSARAKLVRVISGDPNPEGPGLRFEDCAAHFDHGFHARQQLIHQGSYARVPQPPRRTGACTWSVLALLEAPPPVDAALLSEEQPHVTVTMGVGPGGAWADIASVRLETGTPWPLRQWMRLWLSADPGTGEIILGQQPLGGEAITARSSHAGLRLPDGGGALLIAARDTTQPRAHFTGRLEGPTLHAGFQRVWPDAPTPLAAWDFSRDITTQAITDTGPQACHGVLINAPTRAMAGARWTGAEMCWRHA
;
A
#
# COMPACT_ATOMS: atom_id res chain seq x y z
N MET A 1 22.54 16.89 -9.02
CA MET A 1 21.77 18.04 -9.56
C MET A 1 20.38 17.97 -8.96
N PRO A 2 19.87 19.01 -8.28
CA PRO A 2 18.46 19.01 -7.92
C PRO A 2 17.66 18.86 -9.23
N HIS A 3 16.75 17.89 -9.29
CA HIS A 3 15.84 17.77 -10.43
C HIS A 3 15.09 19.10 -10.56
N ALA A 4 15.29 19.81 -11.65
CA ALA A 4 14.52 21.00 -11.95
C ALA A 4 13.07 20.56 -12.17
N GLU A 5 12.24 20.72 -11.15
CA GLU A 5 10.81 20.46 -11.27
C GLU A 5 10.24 21.45 -12.28
N LEU A 6 9.46 20.95 -13.24
CA LEU A 6 8.80 21.81 -14.21
C LEU A 6 7.81 22.74 -13.47
N PRO A 7 7.69 24.02 -13.87
CA PRO A 7 6.85 24.99 -13.17
C PRO A 7 5.36 24.64 -13.21
N ILE A 8 4.96 23.81 -14.19
CA ILE A 8 3.61 23.31 -14.36
C ILE A 8 3.66 21.93 -15.03
N THR A 9 2.83 21.02 -14.56
CA THR A 9 2.62 19.70 -15.17
C THR A 9 1.13 19.42 -15.27
N GLY A 10 0.74 18.54 -16.17
CA GLY A 10 -0.64 18.11 -16.26
C GLY A 10 -0.84 16.91 -17.16
N TYR A 11 -2.02 16.30 -17.04
CA TYR A 11 -2.44 15.16 -17.85
C TYR A 11 -3.95 15.21 -18.08
N LEU A 12 -4.40 14.48 -19.09
CA LEU A 12 -5.82 14.24 -19.36
C LEU A 12 -6.25 12.95 -18.68
N ASP A 13 -7.51 12.90 -18.25
CA ASP A 13 -8.12 11.69 -17.71
C ASP A 13 -8.18 10.53 -18.71
N ARG A 14 -8.21 10.83 -20.02
CA ARG A 14 -8.23 9.84 -21.11
C ARG A 14 -7.45 10.33 -22.35
N PHE A 15 -7.08 9.38 -23.20
CA PHE A 15 -6.37 9.66 -24.46
C PHE A 15 -7.28 10.14 -25.60
N SER A 16 -8.56 9.75 -25.62
CA SER A 16 -9.48 10.11 -26.71
C SER A 16 -10.93 10.13 -26.23
N HIS A 17 -11.74 10.89 -26.96
CA HIS A 17 -13.17 11.06 -26.73
C HIS A 17 -13.92 11.14 -28.06
N ARG A 18 -15.22 10.84 -28.02
CA ARG A 18 -16.13 11.03 -29.15
C ARG A 18 -16.71 12.45 -29.16
N PRO A 19 -17.22 12.92 -30.31
CA PRO A 19 -17.96 14.18 -30.37
C PRO A 19 -19.09 14.23 -29.33
N GLY A 20 -19.19 15.34 -28.59
CA GLY A 20 -20.18 15.55 -27.52
C GLY A 20 -19.73 15.09 -26.13
N GLU A 21 -18.60 14.38 -26.01
CA GLU A 21 -18.02 14.04 -24.71
C GLU A 21 -17.08 15.16 -24.19
N SER A 22 -16.67 15.06 -22.93
CA SER A 22 -15.81 16.04 -22.27
C SER A 22 -14.54 15.39 -21.73
N PHE A 23 -13.42 16.12 -21.84
CA PHE A 23 -12.15 15.77 -21.19
C PHE A 23 -12.04 16.43 -19.82
N ALA A 24 -11.36 15.78 -18.88
CA ALA A 24 -10.91 16.40 -17.64
C ALA A 24 -9.38 16.60 -17.66
N VAL A 25 -8.94 17.84 -17.54
CA VAL A 25 -7.51 18.18 -17.42
C VAL A 25 -7.14 18.27 -15.94
N LYS A 26 -6.08 17.58 -15.53
CA LYS A 26 -5.49 17.68 -14.19
C LYS A 26 -4.18 18.45 -14.30
N VAL A 27 -4.07 19.56 -13.58
CA VAL A 27 -2.91 20.46 -13.64
C VAL A 27 -2.35 20.69 -12.24
N SER A 28 -1.05 20.49 -12.08
CA SER A 28 -0.30 20.76 -10.85
C SER A 28 0.75 21.83 -11.12
N ALA A 29 0.77 22.88 -10.30
CA ALA A 29 1.79 23.93 -10.33
C ALA A 29 2.29 24.17 -8.90
N PRO A 30 3.56 23.84 -8.58
CA PRO A 30 4.11 24.01 -7.22
C PRO A 30 4.02 25.44 -6.70
N GLY A 31 4.27 26.44 -7.57
CA GLY A 31 4.15 27.86 -7.23
C GLY A 31 2.72 28.40 -7.20
N GLY A 32 1.72 27.59 -7.62
CA GLY A 32 0.35 28.02 -7.82
C GLY A 32 0.20 29.20 -8.80
N GLY A 33 -0.96 29.86 -8.75
CA GLY A 33 -1.20 31.11 -9.47
C GLY A 33 -2.10 30.97 -10.70
N SER A 34 -2.18 32.03 -11.49
CA SER A 34 -3.02 32.06 -12.69
C SER A 34 -2.36 31.30 -13.83
N ALA A 35 -3.13 30.42 -14.47
CA ALA A 35 -2.73 29.64 -15.63
C ALA A 35 -3.79 29.75 -16.73
N ARG A 36 -3.42 29.36 -17.95
CA ARG A 36 -4.30 29.37 -19.12
C ARG A 36 -4.06 28.11 -19.94
N ALA A 37 -5.13 27.50 -20.42
CA ALA A 37 -5.10 26.39 -21.36
C ALA A 37 -5.79 26.80 -22.66
N LYS A 38 -5.17 26.43 -23.79
CA LYS A 38 -5.71 26.61 -25.14
C LYS A 38 -5.67 25.29 -25.90
N LEU A 39 -6.66 25.07 -26.75
CA LEU A 39 -6.63 23.94 -27.68
C LEU A 39 -5.78 24.28 -28.91
N VAL A 40 -4.97 23.31 -29.33
CA VAL A 40 -4.21 23.36 -30.58
C VAL A 40 -4.33 22.02 -31.30
N ARG A 41 -4.29 22.06 -32.64
CA ARG A 41 -4.13 20.85 -33.46
C ARG A 41 -2.64 20.65 -33.75
N VAL A 42 -2.08 19.54 -33.28
CA VAL A 42 -0.69 19.16 -33.55
C VAL A 42 -0.60 18.60 -34.97
N ILE A 43 0.18 19.23 -35.83
CA ILE A 43 0.45 18.79 -37.21
C ILE A 43 1.83 18.12 -37.30
N SER A 44 2.83 18.68 -36.62
CA SER A 44 4.18 18.12 -36.51
C SER A 44 4.76 18.41 -35.13
N GLY A 45 5.30 17.37 -34.48
CA GLY A 45 6.00 17.46 -33.20
C GLY A 45 7.52 17.31 -33.29
N ASP A 46 8.09 17.21 -34.49
CA ASP A 46 9.53 17.08 -34.70
C ASP A 46 10.21 18.47 -34.68
N PRO A 47 11.10 18.78 -33.72
CA PRO A 47 11.78 20.07 -33.64
C PRO A 47 12.96 20.21 -34.61
N ASN A 48 13.30 19.20 -35.41
CA ASN A 48 14.42 19.26 -36.34
C ASN A 48 14.26 20.43 -37.34
N PRO A 49 15.21 21.40 -37.39
CA PRO A 49 15.15 22.51 -38.32
C PRO A 49 15.33 22.10 -39.79
N GLU A 50 15.95 20.96 -40.07
CA GLU A 50 16.06 20.38 -41.43
C GLU A 50 14.82 19.57 -41.82
N GLY A 51 13.92 19.33 -40.86
CA GLY A 51 12.64 18.65 -41.05
C GLY A 51 11.47 19.63 -41.21
N PRO A 52 10.23 19.17 -41.02
CA PRO A 52 9.06 20.04 -41.07
C PRO A 52 9.02 21.08 -39.93
N GLY A 53 9.77 20.87 -38.84
CA GLY A 53 9.72 21.67 -37.63
C GLY A 53 8.45 21.46 -36.81
N LEU A 54 8.36 22.12 -35.64
CA LEU A 54 7.15 22.12 -34.82
C LEU A 54 6.03 22.88 -35.53
N ARG A 55 4.90 22.22 -35.79
CA ARG A 55 3.74 22.81 -36.46
C ARG A 55 2.47 22.55 -35.68
N PHE A 56 1.81 23.63 -35.31
CA PHE A 56 0.54 23.63 -34.59
C PHE A 56 -0.42 24.59 -35.28
N GLU A 57 -1.70 24.25 -35.28
CA GLU A 57 -2.77 25.19 -35.64
C GLU A 57 -3.52 25.61 -34.37
N ASP A 58 -3.72 26.92 -34.21
CA ASP A 58 -4.45 27.49 -33.09
C ASP A 58 -5.95 27.15 -33.20
N CYS A 59 -6.48 26.51 -32.17
CA CYS A 59 -7.89 26.15 -32.06
C CYS A 59 -8.54 26.83 -30.84
N ALA A 60 -8.00 27.96 -30.37
CA ALA A 60 -8.50 28.71 -29.22
C ALA A 60 -9.97 29.16 -29.37
N ALA A 61 -10.47 29.32 -30.61
CA ALA A 61 -11.89 29.58 -30.87
C ALA A 61 -12.81 28.47 -30.34
N HIS A 62 -12.29 27.24 -30.17
CA HIS A 62 -13.02 26.11 -29.63
C HIS A 62 -12.79 25.90 -28.13
N PHE A 63 -11.61 26.26 -27.61
CA PHE A 63 -11.31 26.18 -26.18
C PHE A 63 -10.14 27.09 -25.80
N ASP A 64 -10.42 28.02 -24.90
CA ASP A 64 -9.46 28.94 -24.32
C ASP A 64 -9.95 29.31 -22.91
N HIS A 65 -9.23 28.87 -21.89
CA HIS A 65 -9.70 28.96 -20.52
C HIS A 65 -8.58 29.36 -19.55
N GLY A 66 -8.83 30.41 -18.77
CA GLY A 66 -8.00 30.80 -17.63
C GLY A 66 -8.48 30.13 -16.34
N PHE A 67 -7.55 29.68 -15.51
CA PHE A 67 -7.85 29.01 -14.24
C PHE A 67 -6.77 29.29 -13.20
N HIS A 68 -7.09 29.07 -11.92
CA HIS A 68 -6.10 29.15 -10.86
C HIS A 68 -5.49 27.77 -10.61
N ALA A 69 -4.21 27.60 -10.91
CA ALA A 69 -3.46 26.38 -10.66
C ALA A 69 -3.04 26.30 -9.18
N ARG A 70 -2.95 25.07 -8.68
CA ARG A 70 -2.45 24.75 -7.34
C ARG A 70 -1.56 23.53 -7.41
N GLN A 71 -0.75 23.31 -6.39
CA GLN A 71 -0.04 22.06 -6.25
C GLN A 71 -1.03 20.92 -5.97
N GLN A 72 -0.89 19.83 -6.70
CA GLN A 72 -1.57 18.56 -6.43
C GLN A 72 -0.49 17.52 -6.13
N LEU A 73 -0.45 17.03 -4.89
CA LEU A 73 0.56 16.06 -4.48
C LEU A 73 0.29 14.69 -5.13
N ILE A 74 1.36 14.05 -5.59
CA ILE A 74 1.31 12.68 -6.10
C ILE A 74 1.82 11.76 -4.99
N HIS A 75 0.94 10.90 -4.50
CA HIS A 75 1.30 9.86 -3.53
C HIS A 75 1.79 8.64 -4.31
N GLN A 76 3.10 8.42 -4.31
CA GLN A 76 3.73 7.26 -4.95
C GLN A 76 3.63 6.02 -4.08
N GLY A 77 3.88 4.85 -4.67
CA GLY A 77 3.87 3.57 -3.98
C GLY A 77 2.51 2.87 -4.04
N SER A 78 2.52 1.58 -4.33
CA SER A 78 1.33 0.75 -4.31
C SER A 78 1.09 0.19 -2.90
N TYR A 79 -0.18 0.04 -2.54
CA TYR A 79 -0.61 -0.46 -1.24
C TYR A 79 -2.08 -0.89 -1.32
N ALA A 80 -2.59 -1.51 -0.26
CA ALA A 80 -4.02 -1.73 -0.10
C ALA A 80 -4.58 -0.91 1.08
N ARG A 81 -5.82 -0.44 0.95
CA ARG A 81 -6.56 0.25 2.00
C ARG A 81 -7.82 -0.53 2.34
N VAL A 82 -7.95 -0.87 3.62
CA VAL A 82 -9.17 -1.41 4.22
C VAL A 82 -9.81 -0.29 5.02
N PRO A 83 -10.93 0.28 4.54
CA PRO A 83 -11.55 1.45 5.17
C PRO A 83 -12.27 1.13 6.48
N GLN A 84 -12.59 -0.13 6.73
CA GLN A 84 -13.30 -0.61 7.92
C GLN A 84 -12.65 -1.93 8.39
N PRO A 85 -11.62 -1.88 9.24
CA PRO A 85 -11.03 -3.07 9.87
C PRO A 85 -12.03 -3.78 10.79
N PRO A 86 -11.80 -5.06 11.14
CA PRO A 86 -12.74 -5.84 11.94
C PRO A 86 -12.93 -5.25 13.34
N ARG A 87 -14.19 -5.17 13.76
CA ARG A 87 -14.57 -4.86 15.13
C ARG A 87 -14.13 -5.99 16.06
N ARG A 88 -13.57 -5.62 17.20
CA ARG A 88 -13.05 -6.59 18.16
C ARG A 88 -12.85 -5.98 19.54
N THR A 89 -12.67 -6.85 20.52
CA THR A 89 -12.35 -6.49 21.91
C THR A 89 -11.25 -7.41 22.44
N GLY A 90 -10.41 -6.89 23.33
CA GLY A 90 -9.36 -7.67 23.98
C GLY A 90 -8.15 -7.91 23.08
N ALA A 91 -7.47 -9.03 23.31
CA ALA A 91 -6.23 -9.36 22.62
C ALA A 91 -6.40 -9.58 21.12
N CYS A 92 -5.38 -9.22 20.35
CA CYS A 92 -5.39 -9.26 18.90
C CYS A 92 -4.01 -9.65 18.36
N THR A 93 -4.02 -10.39 17.26
CA THR A 93 -2.80 -10.72 16.51
C THR A 93 -2.92 -10.28 15.06
N TRP A 94 -1.99 -9.48 14.57
CA TRP A 94 -1.83 -9.12 13.16
C TRP A 94 -0.80 -10.06 12.52
N SER A 95 -1.03 -10.47 11.27
CA SER A 95 -0.11 -11.38 10.59
C SER A 95 -0.12 -11.20 9.07
N VAL A 96 0.99 -11.56 8.44
CA VAL A 96 1.12 -11.57 6.98
C VAL A 96 2.27 -12.49 6.56
N LEU A 97 2.16 -13.12 5.39
CA LEU A 97 3.30 -13.70 4.68
C LEU A 97 3.89 -12.66 3.76
N ALA A 98 5.21 -12.54 3.77
CA ALA A 98 5.91 -11.56 2.97
C ALA A 98 7.20 -12.14 2.38
N LEU A 99 7.55 -11.69 1.19
CA LEU A 99 8.77 -12.06 0.48
C LEU A 99 9.46 -10.80 -0.02
N LEU A 100 10.73 -10.63 0.35
CA LEU A 100 11.58 -9.54 -0.13
C LEU A 100 12.24 -9.91 -1.45
N GLU A 101 12.13 -9.05 -2.46
CA GLU A 101 12.89 -9.18 -3.70
C GLU A 101 14.24 -8.45 -3.62
N ALA A 102 14.32 -7.39 -2.82
CA ALA A 102 15.54 -6.64 -2.52
C ALA A 102 15.58 -6.25 -1.03
N PRO A 103 16.77 -6.01 -0.44
CA PRO A 103 16.89 -5.55 0.93
C PRO A 103 16.23 -4.16 1.07
N PRO A 104 15.38 -3.94 2.08
CA PRO A 104 14.79 -2.63 2.31
C PRO A 104 15.89 -1.65 2.77
N PRO A 105 16.07 -0.49 2.11
CA PRO A 105 17.11 0.48 2.49
C PRO A 105 16.79 1.20 3.81
N VAL A 106 15.50 1.23 4.18
CA VAL A 106 14.93 1.80 5.40
C VAL A 106 13.73 0.94 5.81
N ASP A 107 13.14 1.22 6.98
CA ASP A 107 11.92 0.54 7.41
C ASP A 107 10.77 0.67 6.40
N ALA A 108 10.17 -0.47 6.09
CA ALA A 108 8.98 -0.59 5.27
C ALA A 108 7.82 -1.23 6.06
N ALA A 109 6.65 -0.62 5.99
CA ALA A 109 5.45 -1.08 6.68
C ALA A 109 4.77 -2.20 5.89
N LEU A 110 4.42 -3.28 6.57
CA LEU A 110 3.69 -4.42 6.00
C LEU A 110 2.20 -4.30 6.32
N LEU A 111 1.87 -4.01 7.58
CA LEU A 111 0.51 -3.71 8.05
C LEU A 111 0.54 -2.51 8.99
N SER A 112 -0.41 -1.59 8.82
CA SER A 112 -0.58 -0.42 9.67
C SER A 112 -2.06 -0.15 9.91
N GLU A 113 -2.54 -0.40 11.12
CA GLU A 113 -3.90 -0.09 11.53
C GLU A 113 -3.91 1.20 12.34
N GLU A 114 -4.71 2.16 11.88
CA GLU A 114 -4.74 3.53 12.38
C GLU A 114 -6.15 3.93 12.78
N GLN A 115 -6.26 4.39 14.02
CA GLN A 115 -7.43 5.03 14.60
C GLN A 115 -7.01 6.34 15.26
N PRO A 116 -7.96 7.26 15.53
CA PRO A 116 -7.67 8.42 16.36
C PRO A 116 -6.99 8.01 17.67
N HIS A 117 -5.74 8.44 17.87
CA HIS A 117 -4.90 8.20 19.05
C HIS A 117 -4.37 6.76 19.26
N VAL A 118 -4.69 5.80 18.40
CA VAL A 118 -4.18 4.43 18.51
C VAL A 118 -3.71 3.95 17.14
N THR A 119 -2.42 3.64 17.05
CA THR A 119 -1.79 3.11 15.84
C THR A 119 -0.99 1.86 16.17
N VAL A 120 -1.15 0.84 15.34
CA VAL A 120 -0.35 -0.39 15.37
C VAL A 120 0.27 -0.56 14.00
N THR A 121 1.60 -0.62 13.92
CA THR A 121 2.31 -0.86 12.66
C THR A 121 3.32 -1.97 12.84
N MET A 122 3.41 -2.87 11.87
CA MET A 122 4.43 -3.91 11.80
C MET A 122 5.06 -3.92 10.41
N GLY A 123 6.34 -4.23 10.33
CA GLY A 123 7.10 -4.12 9.10
C GLY A 123 8.42 -4.87 9.14
N VAL A 124 9.23 -4.58 8.12
CA VAL A 124 10.59 -5.10 7.99
C VAL A 124 11.54 -3.96 7.65
N GLY A 125 12.77 -4.03 8.14
CA GLY A 125 13.83 -3.07 7.89
C GLY A 125 15.20 -3.74 7.88
N PRO A 126 16.29 -2.96 7.81
CA PRO A 126 17.66 -3.48 7.78
C PRO A 126 18.00 -4.40 8.96
N GLY A 127 17.41 -4.17 10.13
CA GLY A 127 17.59 -4.97 11.35
C GLY A 127 16.66 -6.18 11.48
N GLY A 128 15.80 -6.46 10.50
CA GLY A 128 14.78 -7.51 10.57
C GLY A 128 13.36 -6.98 10.73
N ALA A 129 12.49 -7.81 11.29
CA ALA A 129 11.12 -7.43 11.60
C ALA A 129 11.07 -6.39 12.72
N TRP A 130 10.11 -5.47 12.61
CA TRP A 130 9.83 -4.45 13.61
C TRP A 130 8.34 -4.23 13.82
N ALA A 131 7.98 -3.64 14.96
CA ALA A 131 6.64 -3.15 15.25
C ALA A 131 6.64 -1.90 16.13
N ASP A 132 5.73 -0.96 15.83
CA ASP A 132 5.39 0.20 16.64
C ASP A 132 3.97 0.02 17.19
N ILE A 133 3.82 0.03 18.51
CA ILE A 133 2.53 -0.13 19.21
C ILE A 133 2.55 0.57 20.56
N ALA A 134 1.58 1.45 20.84
CA ALA A 134 1.49 2.20 22.10
C ALA A 134 2.83 2.88 22.51
N SER A 135 3.51 3.53 21.55
CA SER A 135 4.83 4.14 21.73
C SER A 135 5.97 3.18 22.10
N VAL A 136 5.73 1.87 22.04
CA VAL A 136 6.75 0.82 22.17
C VAL A 136 7.22 0.40 20.78
N ARG A 137 8.54 0.34 20.61
CA ARG A 137 9.22 -0.24 19.45
C ARG A 137 9.71 -1.64 19.80
N LEU A 138 9.41 -2.63 18.97
CA LEU A 138 9.99 -3.97 19.02
C LEU A 138 10.79 -4.23 17.75
N GLU A 139 11.92 -4.93 17.88
CA GLU A 139 12.76 -5.36 16.76
C GLU A 139 13.30 -6.76 17.02
N THR A 140 13.28 -7.64 16.01
CA THR A 140 13.80 -9.01 16.14
C THR A 140 15.32 -9.09 16.02
N GLY A 141 15.97 -8.04 15.52
CA GLY A 141 17.43 -7.96 15.37
C GLY A 141 18.03 -8.94 14.35
N THR A 142 17.19 -9.63 13.57
CA THR A 142 17.63 -10.62 12.56
C THR A 142 17.08 -10.25 11.18
N PRO A 143 17.94 -9.78 10.25
CA PRO A 143 17.55 -9.41 8.89
C PRO A 143 16.86 -10.55 8.15
N TRP A 144 15.96 -10.21 7.24
CA TRP A 144 15.25 -11.20 6.44
C TRP A 144 16.09 -11.68 5.25
N PRO A 145 16.07 -12.98 4.95
CA PRO A 145 16.62 -13.51 3.71
C PRO A 145 15.82 -13.01 2.49
N LEU A 146 16.51 -12.78 1.38
CA LEU A 146 15.88 -12.43 0.11
C LEU A 146 15.24 -13.66 -0.53
N ARG A 147 14.13 -13.44 -1.23
CA ARG A 147 13.42 -14.46 -2.03
C ARG A 147 12.99 -15.70 -1.23
N GLN A 148 12.81 -15.53 0.08
CA GLN A 148 12.24 -16.54 0.97
C GLN A 148 10.95 -16.00 1.60
N TRP A 149 9.91 -16.83 1.64
CA TRP A 149 8.67 -16.49 2.31
C TRP A 149 8.86 -16.50 3.83
N MET A 150 8.61 -15.34 4.43
CA MET A 150 8.65 -15.12 5.86
C MET A 150 7.24 -14.86 6.36
N ARG A 151 6.90 -15.46 7.49
CA ARG A 151 5.73 -15.09 8.28
C ARG A 151 6.13 -14.06 9.30
N LEU A 152 5.35 -12.99 9.37
CA LEU A 152 5.47 -11.97 10.41
C LEU A 152 4.16 -11.93 11.19
N TRP A 153 4.24 -11.88 12.52
CA TRP A 153 3.09 -11.59 13.37
C TRP A 153 3.43 -10.62 14.49
N LEU A 154 2.44 -9.82 14.86
CA LEU A 154 2.46 -8.98 16.06
C LEU A 154 1.24 -9.38 16.89
N SER A 155 1.45 -9.79 18.12
CA SER A 155 0.40 -10.17 19.07
C SER A 155 0.45 -9.27 20.28
N ALA A 156 -0.71 -8.78 20.71
CA ALA A 156 -0.81 -7.85 21.82
C ALA A 156 -2.05 -8.14 22.67
N ASP A 157 -1.90 -8.10 23.99
CA ASP A 157 -2.97 -8.34 24.95
C ASP A 157 -3.15 -7.14 25.89
N PRO A 158 -4.23 -6.35 25.76
CA PRO A 158 -4.45 -5.19 26.61
C PRO A 158 -4.77 -5.57 28.07
N GLY A 159 -5.18 -6.81 28.35
CA GLY A 159 -5.48 -7.29 29.70
C GLY A 159 -4.22 -7.52 30.52
N THR A 160 -3.17 -8.06 29.91
CA THR A 160 -1.86 -8.30 30.55
C THR A 160 -0.82 -7.22 30.24
N GLY A 161 -1.05 -6.44 29.18
CA GLY A 161 -0.09 -5.47 28.63
C GLY A 161 1.02 -6.11 27.77
N GLU A 162 0.97 -7.42 27.53
CA GLU A 162 2.02 -8.15 26.82
C GLU A 162 2.00 -7.89 25.30
N ILE A 163 3.18 -7.73 24.70
CA ILE A 163 3.37 -7.52 23.27
C ILE A 163 4.46 -8.47 22.77
N ILE A 164 4.18 -9.20 21.69
CA ILE A 164 5.13 -10.10 21.03
C ILE A 164 5.15 -9.83 19.54
N LEU A 165 6.34 -9.57 19.01
CA LEU A 165 6.63 -9.55 17.59
C LEU A 165 7.36 -10.84 17.25
N GLY A 166 6.94 -11.55 16.20
CA GLY A 166 7.62 -12.76 15.77
C GLY A 166 7.77 -12.83 14.25
N GLN A 167 8.91 -13.37 13.82
CA GLN A 167 9.19 -13.69 12.43
C GLN A 167 9.60 -15.16 12.30
N GLN A 168 9.21 -15.80 11.20
CA GLN A 168 9.51 -17.21 10.97
C GLN A 168 9.55 -17.53 9.46
N PRO A 169 10.61 -18.14 8.91
CA PRO A 169 10.56 -18.69 7.56
C PRO A 169 9.54 -19.84 7.51
N LEU A 170 8.82 -20.01 6.41
CA LEU A 170 7.88 -21.14 6.29
C LEU A 170 8.60 -22.49 6.49
N GLY A 171 8.23 -23.21 7.55
CA GLY A 171 8.83 -24.50 7.92
C GLY A 171 10.12 -24.42 8.77
N GLY A 172 10.57 -23.22 9.17
CA GLY A 172 11.73 -23.07 10.05
C GLY A 172 11.38 -22.54 11.44
N GLU A 173 12.40 -22.18 12.23
CA GLU A 173 12.22 -21.72 13.61
C GLU A 173 11.83 -20.24 13.71
N ALA A 174 11.05 -19.92 14.75
CA ALA A 174 10.60 -18.58 15.04
C ALA A 174 11.66 -17.77 15.80
N ILE A 175 11.79 -16.49 15.46
CA ILE A 175 12.53 -15.49 16.23
C ILE A 175 11.51 -14.47 16.75
N THR A 176 11.54 -14.20 18.05
CA THR A 176 10.58 -13.30 18.70
C THR A 176 11.25 -12.20 19.50
N ALA A 177 10.68 -11.00 19.45
CA ALA A 177 10.94 -9.90 20.36
C ALA A 177 9.72 -9.67 21.25
N ARG A 178 9.93 -9.31 22.52
CA ARG A 178 8.86 -9.18 23.51
C ARG A 178 8.98 -7.87 24.26
N SER A 179 7.85 -7.29 24.62
CA SER A 179 7.77 -6.10 25.47
C SER A 179 6.46 -6.13 26.27
N SER A 180 6.28 -5.15 27.14
CA SER A 180 5.05 -4.96 27.90
C SER A 180 4.76 -3.47 28.08
N HIS A 181 3.48 -3.10 28.05
CA HIS A 181 3.03 -1.72 28.24
C HIS A 181 1.79 -1.68 29.13
N ALA A 182 1.87 -0.97 30.26
CA ALA A 182 0.73 -0.80 31.16
C ALA A 182 -0.35 0.08 30.52
N GLY A 183 -1.61 -0.32 30.60
CA GLY A 183 -2.72 0.43 30.00
C GLY A 183 -2.72 0.40 28.47
N LEU A 184 -2.12 -0.64 27.88
CA LEU A 184 -2.10 -0.88 26.44
C LEU A 184 -3.51 -0.76 25.84
N ARG A 185 -3.65 0.11 24.84
CA ARG A 185 -4.87 0.25 24.03
C ARG A 185 -4.60 -0.25 22.62
N LEU A 186 -5.52 -1.06 22.12
CA LEU A 186 -5.51 -1.57 20.75
C LEU A 186 -6.64 -0.94 19.93
N PRO A 187 -6.48 -0.88 18.59
CA PRO A 187 -7.58 -0.52 17.71
C PRO A 187 -8.76 -1.49 17.87
N ASP A 188 -9.98 -0.96 17.78
CA ASP A 188 -11.25 -1.68 17.96
C ASP A 188 -12.07 -1.85 16.65
N GLY A 189 -11.51 -1.50 15.49
CA GLY A 189 -12.17 -1.47 14.17
C GLY A 189 -12.69 -0.10 13.70
N GLY A 190 -12.74 0.95 14.53
CA GLY A 190 -13.16 2.32 14.15
C GLY A 190 -12.21 3.15 13.27
N GLY A 191 -11.29 2.52 12.52
CA GLY A 191 -10.21 3.20 11.79
C GLY A 191 -10.04 2.71 10.36
N ALA A 192 -8.81 2.75 9.86
CA ALA A 192 -8.44 2.12 8.60
C ALA A 192 -7.17 1.28 8.77
N LEU A 193 -7.04 0.24 7.95
CA LEU A 193 -5.85 -0.58 7.86
C LEU A 193 -5.22 -0.38 6.48
N LEU A 194 -3.92 -0.09 6.47
CA LEU A 194 -3.09 -0.12 5.27
C LEU A 194 -2.28 -1.41 5.23
N ILE A 195 -2.12 -1.95 4.02
CA ILE A 195 -1.27 -3.09 3.70
C ILE A 195 -0.19 -2.60 2.74
N ALA A 196 1.08 -2.86 3.04
CA ALA A 196 2.27 -2.36 2.31
C ALA A 196 2.54 -0.84 2.42
N ALA A 197 1.94 -0.15 3.40
CA ALA A 197 2.23 1.25 3.73
C ALA A 197 1.78 1.57 5.16
N ARG A 198 2.14 2.76 5.64
CA ARG A 198 1.59 3.41 6.84
C ARG A 198 1.21 4.86 6.53
N ASP A 199 0.46 5.49 7.43
CA ASP A 199 -0.14 6.82 7.33
C ASP A 199 -1.33 6.85 6.36
N THR A 200 -2.54 6.79 6.91
CA THR A 200 -3.80 6.78 6.15
C THR A 200 -4.13 8.10 5.45
N THR A 201 -3.43 9.18 5.80
CA THR A 201 -3.60 10.53 5.22
C THR A 201 -2.55 10.82 4.15
N GLN A 202 -1.31 10.42 4.39
CA GLN A 202 -0.17 10.58 3.49
C GLN A 202 0.66 9.29 3.48
N PRO A 203 0.21 8.26 2.71
CA PRO A 203 0.86 6.96 2.67
C PRO A 203 2.36 7.06 2.42
N ARG A 204 3.13 6.35 3.25
CA ARG A 204 4.60 6.33 3.23
C ARG A 204 5.14 4.99 3.73
N ALA A 205 6.48 4.87 3.73
CA ALA A 205 7.21 3.66 4.14
C ALA A 205 6.72 2.41 3.40
N HIS A 206 6.59 2.53 2.08
CA HIS A 206 6.05 1.48 1.23
C HIS A 206 6.93 0.23 1.24
N PHE A 207 6.28 -0.94 1.25
CA PHE A 207 6.95 -2.22 1.12
C PHE A 207 7.17 -2.59 -0.36
N THR A 208 8.38 -3.05 -0.67
CA THR A 208 8.75 -3.59 -1.98
C THR A 208 8.97 -5.10 -1.88
N GLY A 209 8.04 -5.87 -2.44
CA GLY A 209 8.08 -7.32 -2.42
C GLY A 209 6.68 -7.90 -2.68
N ARG A 210 6.46 -9.12 -2.19
CA ARG A 210 5.16 -9.80 -2.30
C ARG A 210 4.56 -10.02 -0.93
N LEU A 211 3.23 -9.91 -0.85
CA LEU A 211 2.46 -10.17 0.35
C LEU A 211 1.40 -11.23 0.05
N GLU A 212 1.13 -12.10 1.03
CA GLU A 212 0.10 -13.12 0.96
C GLU A 212 -0.59 -13.28 2.33
N GLY A 213 -1.88 -13.55 2.29
CA GLY A 213 -2.72 -13.81 3.47
C GLY A 213 -2.60 -12.82 4.63
N PRO A 214 -2.60 -11.49 4.42
CA PRO A 214 -2.70 -10.57 5.56
C PRO A 214 -3.97 -10.88 6.35
N THR A 215 -3.85 -10.99 7.67
CA THR A 215 -4.92 -11.50 8.53
C THR A 215 -4.83 -10.88 9.91
N LEU A 216 -5.98 -10.48 10.46
CA LEU A 216 -6.16 -10.15 11.88
C LEU A 216 -6.86 -11.32 12.57
N HIS A 217 -6.35 -11.72 13.73
CA HIS A 217 -6.84 -12.86 14.51
C HIS A 217 -7.30 -12.41 15.90
N ALA A 218 -8.29 -13.12 16.43
CA ALA A 218 -8.70 -12.96 17.81
C ALA A 218 -7.67 -13.60 18.76
N GLY A 219 -7.42 -12.95 19.89
CA GLY A 219 -6.59 -13.50 20.96
C GLY A 219 -5.10 -13.20 20.84
N PHE A 220 -4.38 -13.64 21.87
CA PHE A 220 -2.94 -13.45 22.03
C PHE A 220 -2.16 -14.72 21.67
N GLN A 221 -1.15 -14.60 20.82
CA GLN A 221 -0.32 -15.69 20.34
C GLN A 221 1.15 -15.46 20.73
N ARG A 222 1.66 -16.30 21.64
CA ARG A 222 3.09 -16.29 22.02
C ARG A 222 3.99 -16.91 20.95
N VAL A 223 3.48 -17.95 20.32
CA VAL A 223 4.08 -18.68 19.23
C VAL A 223 3.07 -18.70 18.11
N TRP A 224 3.52 -18.74 16.86
CA TRP A 224 2.60 -18.86 15.75
C TRP A 224 1.83 -20.19 15.80
N PRO A 225 0.49 -20.18 15.81
CA PRO A 225 -0.32 -21.40 15.85
C PRO A 225 -0.57 -21.97 14.44
N ASP A 226 -0.93 -23.25 14.35
CA ASP A 226 -1.19 -23.90 13.05
C ASP A 226 -2.48 -23.38 12.37
N ALA A 227 -3.51 -23.03 13.16
CA ALA A 227 -4.82 -22.59 12.67
C ALA A 227 -5.41 -21.47 13.55
N PRO A 228 -4.88 -20.23 13.46
CA PRO A 228 -5.42 -19.11 14.21
C PRO A 228 -6.84 -18.75 13.73
N THR A 229 -7.70 -18.27 14.64
CA THR A 229 -9.09 -17.87 14.32
C THR A 229 -9.12 -16.45 13.73
N PRO A 230 -9.48 -16.28 12.45
CA PRO A 230 -9.46 -14.98 11.80
C PRO A 230 -10.67 -14.12 12.20
N LEU A 231 -10.40 -12.84 12.49
CA LEU A 231 -11.41 -11.78 12.54
C LEU A 231 -11.66 -11.19 11.15
N ALA A 232 -10.59 -11.05 10.37
CA ALA A 232 -10.59 -10.70 8.94
C ALA A 232 -9.35 -11.31 8.28
N ALA A 233 -9.49 -11.88 7.09
CA ALA A 233 -8.44 -12.53 6.31
C ALA A 233 -8.57 -12.13 4.83
N TRP A 234 -7.62 -11.34 4.32
CA TRP A 234 -7.67 -10.85 2.94
C TRP A 234 -7.05 -11.86 1.98
N ASP A 235 -7.91 -12.45 1.15
CA ASP A 235 -7.51 -13.40 0.12
C ASP A 235 -7.29 -12.67 -1.21
N PHE A 236 -6.02 -12.43 -1.53
CA PHE A 236 -5.62 -11.74 -2.76
C PHE A 236 -5.82 -12.56 -4.03
N SER A 237 -6.14 -13.86 -3.93
CA SER A 237 -6.51 -14.71 -5.07
C SER A 237 -7.95 -14.48 -5.54
N ARG A 238 -8.78 -13.81 -4.72
CA ARG A 238 -10.14 -13.42 -5.10
C ARG A 238 -10.15 -12.14 -5.90
N ASP A 239 -11.07 -12.09 -6.87
CA ASP A 239 -11.35 -10.89 -7.68
C ASP A 239 -10.12 -10.32 -8.40
N ILE A 240 -9.19 -11.17 -8.84
CA ILE A 240 -7.88 -10.82 -9.44
C ILE A 240 -7.97 -9.76 -10.53
N THR A 241 -9.05 -9.73 -11.31
CA THR A 241 -9.24 -8.77 -12.42
C THR A 241 -9.69 -7.38 -11.97
N THR A 242 -9.80 -7.13 -10.67
CA THR A 242 -10.31 -5.88 -10.09
C THR A 242 -9.25 -5.21 -9.20
N GLN A 243 -9.59 -4.04 -8.64
CA GLN A 243 -8.81 -3.44 -7.56
C GLN A 243 -9.33 -3.82 -6.16
N ALA A 244 -10.30 -4.73 -6.03
CA ALA A 244 -10.81 -5.15 -4.72
C ALA A 244 -9.85 -6.16 -4.05
N ILE A 245 -9.75 -6.09 -2.72
CA ILE A 245 -9.24 -7.17 -1.88
C ILE A 245 -10.37 -7.70 -1.01
N THR A 246 -10.61 -9.01 -1.10
CA THR A 246 -11.78 -9.64 -0.50
C THR A 246 -11.42 -10.24 0.85
N ASP A 247 -12.07 -9.74 1.90
CA ASP A 247 -12.05 -10.39 3.21
C ASP A 247 -12.88 -11.68 3.15
N THR A 248 -12.30 -12.75 3.70
CA THR A 248 -12.90 -14.08 3.79
C THR A 248 -13.28 -14.45 5.22
N GLY A 249 -13.01 -13.56 6.17
CA GLY A 249 -13.44 -13.63 7.55
C GLY A 249 -14.91 -13.23 7.75
N PRO A 250 -15.41 -13.35 8.98
CA PRO A 250 -16.84 -13.21 9.30
C PRO A 250 -17.38 -11.78 9.20
N GLN A 251 -16.54 -10.75 9.06
CA GLN A 251 -16.94 -9.35 9.15
C GLN A 251 -16.94 -8.60 7.80
N ALA A 252 -16.57 -9.26 6.69
CA ALA A 252 -16.60 -8.68 5.34
C ALA A 252 -15.85 -7.34 5.24
N CYS A 253 -14.68 -7.25 5.87
CA CYS A 253 -13.81 -6.08 5.90
C CYS A 253 -13.06 -5.89 4.57
N HIS A 254 -13.78 -5.78 3.46
CA HIS A 254 -13.20 -5.63 2.12
C HIS A 254 -12.34 -4.36 2.02
N GLY A 255 -11.39 -4.38 1.10
CA GLY A 255 -10.52 -3.24 0.83
C GLY A 255 -10.32 -3.01 -0.66
N VAL A 256 -9.46 -2.03 -0.97
CA VAL A 256 -9.13 -1.63 -2.33
C VAL A 256 -7.61 -1.46 -2.48
N LEU A 257 -7.10 -1.84 -3.65
CA LEU A 257 -5.73 -1.63 -4.07
C LEU A 257 -5.56 -0.21 -4.63
N ILE A 258 -4.51 0.47 -4.21
CA ILE A 258 -4.17 1.83 -4.65
C ILE A 258 -2.86 1.76 -5.45
N ASN A 259 -2.79 2.54 -6.53
CA ASN A 259 -1.66 2.58 -7.46
C ASN A 259 -1.32 1.22 -8.11
N ALA A 260 -2.33 0.39 -8.35
CA ALA A 260 -2.29 -0.82 -9.18
C ALA A 260 -1.06 -1.74 -8.95
N PRO A 261 -0.89 -2.31 -7.73
CA PRO A 261 0.12 -3.34 -7.51
C PRO A 261 -0.11 -4.54 -8.43
N THR A 262 0.97 -5.23 -8.82
CA THR A 262 0.89 -6.41 -9.67
C THR A 262 0.10 -7.53 -8.96
N ARG A 263 -0.94 -8.03 -9.61
CA ARG A 263 -1.78 -9.13 -9.13
C ARG A 263 -1.41 -10.46 -9.78
N ALA A 264 -1.95 -11.56 -9.25
CA ALA A 264 -1.71 -12.93 -9.73
C ALA A 264 -0.23 -13.34 -9.73
N MET A 265 0.51 -12.90 -8.71
CA MET A 265 1.90 -13.29 -8.50
C MET A 265 1.97 -14.68 -7.86
N ALA A 266 3.07 -15.41 -8.11
CA ALA A 266 3.30 -16.70 -7.47
C ALA A 266 3.35 -16.54 -5.94
N GLY A 267 2.47 -17.28 -5.25
CA GLY A 267 2.35 -17.32 -3.80
C GLY A 267 3.30 -18.32 -3.13
N ALA A 268 3.22 -18.40 -1.81
CA ALA A 268 4.03 -19.25 -0.95
C ALA A 268 3.89 -20.75 -1.22
N ARG A 269 2.70 -21.18 -1.68
CA ARG A 269 2.41 -22.58 -2.02
C ARG A 269 2.58 -22.90 -3.51
N TRP A 270 3.03 -21.95 -4.32
CA TRP A 270 3.16 -22.18 -5.76
C TRP A 270 4.31 -23.13 -6.07
N THR A 271 4.00 -24.22 -6.77
CA THR A 271 4.96 -25.30 -7.10
C THR A 271 5.49 -25.24 -8.52
N GLY A 272 4.92 -24.40 -9.38
CA GLY A 272 5.20 -24.38 -10.82
C GLY A 272 4.41 -25.41 -11.65
N ALA A 273 3.53 -26.20 -11.04
CA ALA A 273 2.71 -27.18 -11.77
C ALA A 273 1.65 -26.53 -12.69
N GLU A 274 1.16 -25.34 -12.34
CA GLU A 274 0.28 -24.51 -13.17
C GLU A 274 0.85 -23.09 -13.23
N MET A 275 0.90 -22.54 -14.45
CA MET A 275 1.52 -21.25 -14.77
C MET A 275 0.46 -20.16 -15.04
N CYS A 276 -0.78 -20.56 -15.29
CA CYS A 276 -1.93 -19.68 -15.52
C CYS A 276 -2.79 -19.62 -14.26
N TRP A 277 -2.79 -18.47 -13.58
CA TRP A 277 -3.58 -18.27 -12.35
C TRP A 277 -5.09 -18.52 -12.51
N ARG A 278 -5.62 -18.50 -13.74
CA ARG A 278 -7.05 -18.77 -14.00
C ARG A 278 -7.43 -20.24 -13.83
N HIS A 279 -6.44 -21.13 -13.72
CA HIS A 279 -6.65 -22.58 -13.62
C HIS A 279 -6.24 -23.15 -12.25
N ALA A 280 -5.83 -22.29 -11.29
CA ALA A 280 -5.26 -22.68 -10.01
C ALA A 280 -6.00 -22.08 -8.81
#